data_AF-A0A2S0N7C8-F1
#
_entry.id   AF-A0A2S0N7C8-F1
#
_cell.length_a   1.000
_cell.length_b   1.000
_cell.length_c   1.000
_cell.angle_alpha   90.00
_cell.angle_beta   90.00
_cell.angle_gamma   90.00
#
_symmetry.space_group_name_H-M   'P 1'
#
loop_
_entity.id
_entity.type
_entity.pdbx_description
1 polymer ?
#
loop_
_entity_poly.entity_id
_entity_poly.type
_entity_poly.pdbx_seq_one_letter_code
_entity_poly.pdbx_strand_id
1 'polypeptide(L)' 'MTQPRHRDREIVSEAITEADIDEVLQEFGGDTRQAVRALLEDIAVLALDRARAISTGFVRGQRFHGAIDTLKLP' A
#
# COMPACT_ATOMS: atom_id res chain seq x y z
N MET A 1 25.19 -25.48 9.23
CA MET A 1 24.04 -24.95 10.00
C MET A 1 23.48 -23.77 9.23
N THR A 2 22.45 -24.00 8.42
CA THR A 2 21.85 -23.01 7.52
C THR A 2 20.68 -22.36 8.25
N GLN A 3 20.73 -21.04 8.48
CA GLN A 3 19.59 -20.31 9.04
C GLN A 3 18.42 -20.34 8.05
N PRO A 4 17.19 -20.66 8.47
CA PRO A 4 16.01 -20.42 7.64
C PRO A 4 15.76 -18.90 7.62
N ARG A 5 16.07 -18.27 6.49
CA ARG A 5 15.71 -16.87 6.24
C ARG A 5 14.37 -16.80 5.51
N HIS A 6 13.30 -17.07 6.22
CA HIS A 6 12.02 -16.43 5.98
C HIS A 6 11.33 -16.39 7.34
N ARG A 7 11.41 -15.23 8.00
CA ARG A 7 10.43 -14.91 9.03
C ARG A 7 9.12 -14.87 8.26
N ASP A 8 8.32 -15.92 8.38
CA ASP A 8 6.89 -15.85 8.19
C ASP A 8 6.45 -14.69 9.07
N ARG A 9 6.31 -13.53 8.43
CA ARG A 9 5.65 -12.40 9.05
C ARG A 9 4.24 -12.92 9.20
N GLU A 10 3.89 -13.42 10.38
CA GLU A 10 2.51 -13.53 10.82
C GLU A 10 1.93 -12.15 10.53
N ILE A 11 1.27 -12.04 9.38
CA ILE A 11 0.31 -10.97 9.16
C ILE A 11 -0.73 -11.36 10.20
N VAL A 12 -0.66 -10.71 11.36
CA VAL A 12 -1.75 -10.75 12.33
C VAL A 12 -2.89 -10.01 11.62
N SER A 13 -3.53 -10.69 10.67
CA SER A 13 -4.84 -10.31 10.20
C SER A 13 -5.74 -10.69 11.36
N GLU A 14 -6.15 -9.70 12.14
CA GLU A 14 -7.42 -9.80 12.83
C GLU A 14 -8.40 -10.38 11.81
N ALA A 15 -8.85 -11.60 12.06
CA ALA A 15 -9.43 -12.43 11.02
C ALA A 15 -10.70 -11.75 10.51
N ILE A 16 -10.64 -11.21 9.29
CA ILE A 16 -11.78 -10.58 8.63
C ILE A 16 -12.91 -11.61 8.59
N THR A 17 -14.04 -11.27 9.19
CA THR A 17 -15.20 -12.15 9.26
C THR A 17 -16.11 -11.94 8.05
N GLU A 18 -16.98 -12.91 7.77
CA GLU A 18 -18.02 -12.76 6.74
C GLU A 18 -18.95 -11.56 7.02
N ALA A 19 -19.19 -11.24 8.30
CA ALA A 19 -19.99 -10.09 8.68
C ALA A 19 -19.32 -8.75 8.27
N ASP A 20 -17.99 -8.67 8.37
CA ASP A 20 -17.24 -7.50 7.93
C ASP A 20 -17.31 -7.35 6.40
N ILE A 21 -17.28 -8.46 5.67
CA ILE A 21 -17.44 -8.48 4.20
C ILE A 21 -18.84 -8.01 3.82
N ASP A 22 -19.87 -8.52 4.48
CA ASP A 22 -21.26 -8.16 4.23
C ASP A 22 -21.55 -6.69 4.54
N GLU A 23 -20.92 -6.12 5.57
CA GLU A 23 -21.02 -4.69 5.90
C GLU A 23 -20.43 -3.83 4.78
N VAL A 24 -19.22 -4.17 4.32
CA VAL A 24 -18.58 -3.47 3.20
C VAL A 24 -19.42 -3.61 1.92
N LEU A 25 -19.93 -4.80 1.60
CA LEU A 25 -20.78 -4.98 0.44
C LEU A 25 -22.06 -4.15 0.53
N GLN A 26 -22.67 -4.03 1.71
CA GLN A 26 -23.84 -3.18 1.93
C GLN A 26 -23.55 -1.69 1.74
N GLU A 27 -22.38 -1.20 2.16
CA GLU A 27 -21.95 0.19 1.93
C GLU A 27 -21.97 0.57 0.44
N PHE A 28 -21.60 -0.36 -0.43
CA PHE A 28 -21.62 -0.18 -1.89
C PHE A 28 -22.92 -0.68 -2.55
N GLY A 29 -24.01 -0.82 -1.78
CA GLY A 29 -25.31 -1.24 -2.29
C GLY A 29 -25.34 -2.65 -2.89
N GLY A 30 -24.43 -3.53 -2.46
CA GLY A 30 -24.25 -4.89 -2.96
C GLY A 30 -23.44 -4.98 -4.26
N ASP A 31 -22.92 -3.88 -4.80
CA ASP A 31 -22.05 -3.92 -5.98
C ASP A 31 -20.63 -4.37 -5.61
N THR A 32 -20.40 -5.69 -5.68
CA THR A 32 -19.10 -6.30 -5.41
C THR A 32 -17.97 -5.69 -6.23
N ARG A 33 -18.23 -5.25 -7.48
CA ARG A 33 -17.17 -4.68 -8.32
C ARG A 33 -16.75 -3.30 -7.83
N GLN A 34 -17.69 -2.51 -7.32
CA GLN A 34 -17.37 -1.20 -6.72
C GLN A 34 -16.66 -1.36 -5.38
N ALA A 35 -17.13 -2.28 -4.52
CA ALA A 35 -16.47 -2.55 -3.24
C ALA A 35 -15.00 -2.99 -3.42
N VAL A 36 -14.76 -3.93 -4.35
CA VAL A 36 -13.39 -4.36 -4.68
C VAL A 36 -12.57 -3.23 -5.29
N ARG A 37 -13.18 -2.39 -6.15
CA ARG A 37 -12.48 -1.22 -6.71
C ARG A 37 -12.04 -0.25 -5.62
N ALA A 38 -12.93 0.11 -4.70
CA ALA A 38 -12.64 1.01 -3.59
C ALA A 38 -11.51 0.45 -2.71
N LEU A 39 -11.57 -0.84 -2.37
CA LEU A 39 -10.51 -1.50 -1.61
C LEU A 39 -9.15 -1.45 -2.32
N LEU A 40 -9.10 -1.67 -3.63
CA LEU A 40 -7.87 -1.59 -4.41
C LEU A 40 -7.32 -0.15 -4.49
N GLU A 41 -8.20 0.84 -4.56
CA GLU A 41 -7.83 2.26 -4.52
C GLU A 41 -7.23 2.62 -3.15
N ASP A 42 -7.83 2.19 -2.05
CA ASP A 42 -7.31 2.40 -0.69
C ASP A 42 -5.95 1.75 -0.50
N ILE A 43 -5.78 0.50 -0.95
CA ILE A 43 -4.48 -0.20 -0.92
C ILE A 43 -3.43 0.57 -1.74
N ALA A 44 -3.79 1.10 -2.91
CA ALA A 44 -2.88 1.88 -3.73
C ALA A 44 -2.46 3.19 -3.04
N VAL A 45 -3.39 3.86 -2.35
CA VAL A 45 -3.09 5.06 -1.53
C VAL A 45 -2.13 4.73 -0.40
N LEU A 46 -2.38 3.65 0.35
CA LEU A 46 -1.50 3.20 1.43
C LEU A 46 -0.11 2.80 0.91
N ALA A 47 -0.04 2.11 -0.23
CA ALA A 47 1.22 1.75 -0.86
C ALA A 47 2.01 2.98 -1.32
N LEU A 48 1.33 3.98 -1.89
CA LEU A 48 1.94 5.24 -2.32
C LEU A 48 2.46 6.04 -1.12
N ASP A 49 1.68 6.14 -0.05
CA ASP A 49 2.11 6.80 1.19
C ASP A 49 3.31 6.09 1.81
N ARG A 50 3.28 4.75 1.85
CA ARG A 50 4.43 3.95 2.29
C ARG A 50 5.67 4.19 1.43
N ALA A 51 5.54 4.27 0.11
CA ALA A 51 6.66 4.55 -0.79
C ALA A 51 7.24 5.96 -0.54
N ARG A 52 6.38 6.96 -0.31
CA ARG A 52 6.80 8.33 0.05
C ARG A 52 7.49 8.38 1.42
N ALA A 53 6.95 7.68 2.41
CA ALA A 53 7.55 7.60 3.75
C ALA A 53 8.91 6.89 3.76
N ILE A 54 9.10 5.85 2.92
CA ILE A 54 10.41 5.21 2.72
C ILE A 54 11.37 6.15 1.98
N SER A 55 10.88 6.90 0.98
CA SER A 55 11.67 7.90 0.25
C SER A 55 12.17 9.03 1.18
N THR A 56 11.40 9.45 2.19
CA THR A 56 11.86 10.39 3.23
C THR A 56 12.74 9.74 4.30
N GLY A 57 12.72 8.41 4.42
CA GLY A 57 13.52 7.62 5.38
C GLY A 57 14.90 7.22 4.87
N PHE A 58 15.15 7.28 3.56
CA PHE A 58 16.47 7.05 2.94
C PHE A 58 17.21 8.37 2.66
N VAL A 59 17.02 9.38 3.51
CA VAL A 59 17.85 10.59 3.54
C VAL A 59 18.48 10.73 4.93
N ARG A 60 19.13 9.67 5.41
CA ARG A 60 20.28 9.82 6.31
C ARG A 60 21.54 9.90 5.45
N GLY A 61 21.82 11.11 4.97
CA GLY A 61 23.20 11.52 4.72
C GLY A 61 23.69 11.52 3.27
N GLN A 62 23.02 12.22 2.35
CA GLN A 62 23.74 13.14 1.45
C GLN A 62 22.77 14.02 0.67
N ARG A 63 22.98 15.32 0.80
CA ARG A 63 22.35 16.34 -0.04
C ARG A 63 22.79 16.12 -1.49
N PHE A 64 21.85 16.00 -2.42
CA PHE A 64 22.06 16.53 -3.76
C PHE A 64 20.85 17.38 -4.15
N HIS A 65 21.11 18.68 -4.06
CA HIS A 65 20.42 19.76 -4.73
C HIS A 65 20.77 19.64 -6.22
N GLY A 66 19.78 19.47 -7.11
CA GLY A 66 20.06 19.40 -8.54
C GLY A 66 18.86 18.98 -9.39
N ALA A 67 18.10 19.98 -9.83
CA ALA A 67 17.29 20.02 -11.05
C ALA A 67 16.43 18.79 -11.38
N ILE A 68 15.15 18.81 -10.96
CA ILE A 68 14.10 18.18 -11.75
C ILE A 68 13.85 19.13 -12.92
N ASP A 69 14.63 18.97 -13.99
CA ASP A 69 14.43 19.70 -15.23
C ASP A 69 13.17 19.14 -15.90
N THR A 70 12.05 19.79 -15.59
CA THR A 70 10.86 19.76 -16.42
C THR A 70 11.26 20.29 -17.80
N LEU A 71 11.36 19.44 -18.84
CA LEU A 71 10.98 19.76 -20.22
C LEU A 71 11.28 18.61 -21.21
N LYS A 72 10.20 18.19 -21.89
CA LYS A 72 10.11 17.59 -23.24
C LYS A 72 10.88 16.29 -23.54
N LEU A 73 10.11 15.23 -23.78
CA LEU A 73 10.47 14.12 -24.67
C LEU A 73 9.84 14.39 -26.06
N PRO A 74 10.51 13.99 -27.16
CA PRO A 74 10.04 14.21 -28.55
C PRO A 74 8.78 13.42 -28.89
#